data_AF-A0A1H5IQW6-F1
#
_entry.id   AF-A0A1H5IQW6-F1
#
_cell.length_a   1.000
_cell.length_b   1.000
_cell.length_c   1.000
_cell.angle_alpha   90.00
_cell.angle_beta   90.00
_cell.angle_gamma   90.00
#
_symmetry.space_group_name_H-M   'P 1'
#
loop_
_entity.id
_entity.type
_entity.pdbx_description
1 polymer ?
#
loop_
_entity_poly.entity_id
_entity_poly.type
_entity_poly.pdbx_seq_one_letter_code
_entity_poly.pdbx_strand_id
1 'polypeptide(L)'
;MTVGFPPGKPFKPALKSRTIVVPGRTTAQKQKNAVDERRLHSELGKLVRRWAWLHEQLAGTFQLASGAETSVANAIWHSSKSDAAQRNMLTAALRASIEELKKQQADTHNQFQQAVFAEYVWISDQIGKQSHTRNDLIHSPILLYFSSADGQFEAVVTDVYSNPRAKKMAGKELFQLTRWLLSFCDDMGRHLAAVDSVRRNGGTIPAQPKFKLLSDLPTRKQPPPKSSRWRKKKTKD
;
A
#
# COMPACT_ATOMS: atom_id res chain seq x y z
N MET A 1 -4.82 66.59 9.65
CA MET A 1 -5.88 66.07 10.54
C MET A 1 -5.45 64.70 11.04
N THR A 2 -4.93 64.63 12.26
CA THR A 2 -4.48 63.40 12.93
C THR A 2 -5.62 62.85 13.76
N VAL A 3 -6.14 61.68 13.37
CA VAL A 3 -7.24 61.02 14.08
C VAL A 3 -6.63 60.22 15.24
N GLY A 4 -6.75 60.74 16.45
CA GLY A 4 -6.27 60.07 17.66
C GLY A 4 -7.18 58.90 18.03
N PHE A 5 -6.64 57.67 18.03
CA PHE A 5 -7.32 56.53 18.60
C PHE A 5 -7.25 56.61 20.13
N PRO A 6 -8.39 56.47 20.84
CA PRO A 6 -8.39 56.47 22.30
C PRO A 6 -7.64 55.23 22.82
N PRO A 7 -6.93 55.34 23.96
CA PRO A 7 -6.22 54.23 24.57
C PRO A 7 -7.23 53.12 24.93
N GLY A 8 -7.19 52.01 24.20
CA GLY A 8 -8.03 50.85 24.43
C GLY A 8 -7.77 50.27 25.81
N LYS A 9 -8.83 50.06 26.60
CA LYS A 9 -8.73 49.37 27.89
C LYS A 9 -8.06 48.00 27.69
N PRO A 10 -7.11 47.60 28.56
CA PRO A 10 -6.44 46.32 28.44
C PRO A 10 -7.47 45.20 28.50
N PHE A 11 -7.58 44.43 27.41
CA PHE A 11 -8.39 43.22 27.36
C PHE A 11 -7.78 42.22 28.34
N LYS A 12 -8.44 41.99 29.48
CA LYS A 12 -8.11 40.91 30.41
C LYS A 12 -9.01 39.72 30.07
N PRO A 13 -8.60 38.78 29.19
CA PRO A 13 -9.38 37.57 29.00
C PRO A 13 -9.36 36.79 30.30
N ALA A 14 -10.48 36.77 31.02
CA ALA A 14 -10.72 35.85 32.13
C ALA A 14 -10.93 34.44 31.56
N LEU A 15 -9.89 33.86 30.96
CA LEU A 15 -9.84 32.46 30.57
C LEU A 15 -9.81 31.64 31.85
N LYS A 16 -11.00 31.26 32.35
CA LYS A 16 -11.14 30.22 33.37
C LYS A 16 -10.65 28.92 32.75
N SER A 17 -9.37 28.59 32.94
CA SER A 17 -8.85 27.28 32.52
C SER A 17 -9.57 26.21 33.32
N ARG A 18 -10.48 25.49 32.67
CA ARG A 18 -11.03 24.26 33.25
C ARG A 18 -9.98 23.19 33.03
N THR A 19 -9.30 22.78 34.10
CA THR A 19 -8.45 21.59 34.07
C THR A 19 -9.34 20.39 33.79
N ILE A 20 -9.27 19.84 32.58
CA ILE A 20 -9.94 18.59 32.24
C ILE A 20 -9.07 17.47 32.81
N VAL A 21 -9.52 16.86 33.91
CA VAL A 21 -8.90 15.66 34.46
C VAL A 21 -9.29 14.49 33.56
N VAL A 22 -8.33 14.02 32.75
CA VAL A 22 -8.52 12.81 31.94
C VAL A 22 -8.25 11.60 32.83
N PRO A 23 -9.20 10.64 32.97
CA PRO A 23 -8.98 9.44 33.76
C PRO A 23 -7.74 8.68 33.26
N GLY A 24 -6.93 8.20 34.20
CA GLY A 24 -5.78 7.37 33.87
C GLY A 24 -6.21 6.05 33.21
N ARG A 25 -5.45 5.59 32.22
CA ARG A 25 -5.70 4.29 31.57
C ARG A 25 -5.42 3.14 32.53
N THR A 26 -6.24 2.10 32.47
CA THR A 26 -5.99 0.85 33.20
C THR A 26 -4.78 0.11 32.63
N THR A 27 -4.14 -0.75 33.44
CA THR A 27 -3.01 -1.59 32.98
C THR A 27 -3.41 -2.47 31.80
N ALA A 28 -4.60 -3.08 31.85
CA ALA A 28 -5.12 -3.92 30.76
C ALA A 28 -5.29 -3.12 29.45
N GLN A 29 -5.81 -1.90 29.52
CA GLN A 29 -5.91 -1.01 28.35
C GLN A 29 -4.53 -0.70 27.79
N LYS A 30 -3.56 -0.29 28.63
CA LYS A 30 -2.18 -0.02 28.21
C LYS A 30 -1.54 -1.24 27.50
N GLN A 31 -1.78 -2.45 28.01
CA GLN A 31 -1.24 -3.68 27.41
C GLN A 31 -1.87 -3.99 26.05
N LYS A 32 -3.21 -3.93 25.95
CA LYS A 32 -3.92 -4.13 24.66
C LYS A 32 -3.44 -3.13 23.61
N ASN A 33 -3.36 -1.87 24.00
CA ASN A 33 -2.88 -0.76 23.19
C ASN A 33 -1.47 -1.00 22.62
N ALA A 34 -0.54 -1.42 23.47
CA ALA A 34 0.82 -1.77 23.04
C ALA A 34 0.86 -2.98 22.10
N VAL A 35 -0.11 -3.91 22.21
CA VAL A 35 -0.25 -5.03 21.27
C VAL A 35 -0.74 -4.53 19.91
N ASP A 36 -1.77 -3.69 19.88
CA ASP A 36 -2.35 -3.16 18.63
C ASP A 36 -1.35 -2.25 17.87
N GLU A 37 -0.61 -1.41 18.59
CA GLU A 37 0.47 -0.60 18.03
C GLU A 37 1.56 -1.46 17.38
N ARG A 38 2.12 -2.44 18.13
CA ARG A 38 3.14 -3.36 17.60
C ARG A 38 2.63 -4.14 16.40
N ARG A 39 1.35 -4.50 16.41
CA ARG A 39 0.71 -5.19 15.29
C ARG A 39 0.68 -4.32 14.04
N LEU A 40 0.27 -3.06 14.13
CA LEU A 40 0.28 -2.15 12.98
C LEU A 40 1.69 -1.96 12.42
N HIS A 41 2.67 -1.69 13.28
CA HIS A 41 4.07 -1.56 12.84
C HIS A 41 4.61 -2.83 12.17
N SER A 42 4.28 -4.00 12.71
CA SER A 42 4.65 -5.28 12.10
C SER A 42 4.06 -5.46 10.71
N GLU A 43 2.77 -5.14 10.52
CA GLU A 43 2.13 -5.24 9.21
C GLU A 43 2.70 -4.24 8.19
N LEU A 44 3.01 -3.01 8.61
CA LEU A 44 3.70 -2.04 7.76
C LEU A 44 5.11 -2.52 7.36
N GLY A 45 5.86 -3.08 8.31
CA GLY A 45 7.19 -3.67 8.03
C GLY A 45 7.10 -4.83 7.05
N LYS A 46 6.10 -5.71 7.19
CA LYS A 46 5.82 -6.79 6.23
C LYS A 46 5.51 -6.20 4.84
N LEU A 47 4.70 -5.15 4.77
CA LEU A 47 4.34 -4.51 3.50
C LEU A 47 5.58 -3.97 2.79
N VAL A 48 6.45 -3.23 3.48
CA VAL A 48 7.71 -2.71 2.93
C VAL A 48 8.56 -3.87 2.37
N ARG A 49 8.73 -4.93 3.16
CA ARG A 49 9.53 -6.10 2.75
C ARG A 49 8.94 -6.80 1.53
N ARG A 50 7.62 -7.03 1.51
CA ARG A 50 6.93 -7.69 0.39
C ARG A 50 6.97 -6.86 -0.88
N TRP A 51 6.86 -5.54 -0.75
CA TRP A 51 7.02 -4.63 -1.87
C TRP A 51 8.44 -4.67 -2.43
N ALA A 52 9.46 -4.61 -1.58
CA ALA A 52 10.86 -4.73 -2.00
C ALA A 52 11.10 -6.08 -2.73
N TRP A 53 10.58 -7.18 -2.17
CA TRP A 53 10.67 -8.49 -2.80
C TRP A 53 10.07 -8.52 -4.23
N LEU A 54 8.94 -7.87 -4.47
CA LEU A 54 8.38 -7.76 -5.82
C LEU A 54 9.34 -7.05 -6.78
N HIS A 55 9.98 -5.97 -6.32
CA HIS A 55 10.95 -5.23 -7.12
C HIS A 55 12.21 -6.04 -7.44
N GLU A 56 12.67 -6.89 -6.52
CA GLU A 56 13.75 -7.84 -6.80
C GLU A 56 13.35 -8.87 -7.86
N GLN A 57 12.10 -9.37 -7.83
CA GLN A 57 11.62 -10.26 -8.89
C GLN A 57 11.52 -9.55 -10.25
N LEU A 58 11.07 -8.29 -10.27
CA LEU A 58 11.06 -7.47 -11.49
C LEU A 58 12.47 -7.20 -12.04
N ALA A 59 13.50 -7.15 -11.19
CA ALA A 59 14.89 -7.05 -11.63
C ALA A 59 15.30 -8.26 -12.48
N GLY A 60 14.90 -9.47 -12.07
CA GLY A 60 15.09 -10.69 -12.86
C GLY A 60 14.35 -10.65 -14.20
N THR A 61 13.15 -10.08 -14.24
CA THR A 61 12.43 -9.84 -15.49
C THR A 61 13.12 -8.79 -16.37
N PHE A 62 13.73 -7.77 -15.78
CA PHE A 62 14.48 -6.75 -16.51
C PHE A 62 15.75 -7.33 -17.16
N GLN A 63 16.48 -8.17 -16.44
CA GLN A 63 17.61 -8.92 -17.00
C GLN A 63 17.15 -9.71 -18.24
N LEU A 64 16.07 -10.49 -18.11
CA LEU A 64 15.51 -11.26 -19.22
C LEU A 64 15.14 -10.37 -20.42
N ALA A 65 14.43 -9.26 -20.17
CA ALA A 65 13.93 -8.39 -21.23
C ALA A 65 15.07 -7.64 -21.95
N SER A 66 16.10 -7.23 -21.22
CA SER A 66 17.25 -6.50 -21.77
C SER A 66 18.26 -7.38 -22.48
N GLY A 67 18.27 -8.69 -22.20
CA GLY A 67 19.29 -9.62 -22.70
C GLY A 67 20.71 -9.35 -22.15
N ALA A 68 20.84 -8.43 -21.19
CA ALA A 68 22.12 -8.13 -20.57
C ALA A 68 22.58 -9.25 -19.64
N GLU A 69 23.89 -9.35 -19.44
CA GLU A 69 24.47 -10.23 -18.43
C GLU A 69 23.95 -9.85 -17.03
N THR A 70 23.77 -10.84 -16.16
CA THR A 70 23.11 -10.69 -14.86
C THR A 70 23.71 -9.57 -14.00
N SER A 71 25.04 -9.48 -13.91
CA SER A 71 25.70 -8.44 -13.12
C SER A 71 25.47 -7.04 -13.70
N VAL A 72 25.47 -6.91 -15.03
CA VAL A 72 25.19 -5.64 -15.73
C VAL A 72 23.73 -5.22 -15.55
N ALA A 73 22.79 -6.14 -15.75
CA ALA A 73 21.36 -5.87 -15.58
C ALA A 73 21.03 -5.41 -14.15
N ASN A 74 21.58 -6.10 -13.15
CA ASN A 74 21.41 -5.74 -11.74
C ASN A 74 22.07 -4.39 -11.43
N ALA A 75 23.26 -4.11 -11.96
CA ALA A 75 23.91 -2.81 -11.79
C ALA A 75 23.04 -1.68 -12.35
N ILE A 76 22.47 -1.85 -13.54
CA ILE A 76 21.55 -0.87 -14.15
C ILE A 76 20.29 -0.72 -13.28
N TRP A 77 19.66 -1.83 -12.90
CA TRP A 77 18.42 -1.83 -12.11
C TRP A 77 18.57 -1.09 -10.77
N HIS A 78 19.62 -1.43 -10.01
CA HIS A 78 19.86 -0.86 -8.68
C HIS A 78 20.58 0.50 -8.71
N SER A 79 21.06 0.97 -9.87
CA SER A 79 21.57 2.34 -10.01
C SER A 79 20.46 3.40 -9.85
N SER A 80 19.22 3.01 -10.13
CA SER A 80 18.05 3.89 -10.00
C SER A 80 17.51 3.89 -8.56
N LYS A 81 17.36 5.08 -7.97
CA LYS A 81 16.77 5.29 -6.64
C LYS A 81 15.25 5.38 -6.65
N SER A 82 14.61 5.12 -7.78
CA SER A 82 13.17 5.29 -7.98
C SER A 82 12.55 4.02 -8.52
N ASP A 83 11.73 3.37 -7.70
CA ASP A 83 10.87 2.24 -8.07
C ASP A 83 10.05 2.53 -9.35
N ALA A 84 9.62 3.79 -9.54
CA ALA A 84 8.89 4.19 -10.74
C ALA A 84 9.78 4.21 -11.98
N ALA A 85 11.01 4.74 -11.86
CA ALA A 85 11.96 4.72 -12.95
C ALA A 85 12.39 3.29 -13.31
N GLN A 86 12.63 2.43 -12.31
CA GLN A 86 12.88 0.99 -12.52
C GLN A 86 11.78 0.31 -13.35
N ARG A 87 10.50 0.48 -12.95
CA ARG A 87 9.37 -0.09 -13.71
C ARG A 87 9.24 0.50 -15.11
N ASN A 88 9.52 1.79 -15.30
CA ASN A 88 9.51 2.41 -16.62
C ASN A 88 10.61 1.83 -17.52
N MET A 89 11.82 1.61 -16.99
CA MET A 89 12.92 0.94 -17.71
C MET A 89 12.54 -0.48 -18.11
N LEU A 90 11.96 -1.27 -17.18
CA LEU A 90 11.45 -2.61 -17.48
C LEU A 90 10.40 -2.59 -18.58
N THR A 91 9.43 -1.70 -18.47
CA THR A 91 8.32 -1.61 -19.44
C THR A 91 8.83 -1.21 -20.82
N ALA A 92 9.81 -0.30 -20.89
CA ALA A 92 10.47 0.07 -22.14
C ALA A 92 11.24 -1.11 -22.76
N ALA A 93 12.04 -1.83 -21.95
CA ALA A 93 12.78 -3.00 -22.40
C ALA A 93 11.84 -4.10 -22.93
N LEU A 94 10.80 -4.45 -22.18
CA LEU A 94 9.80 -5.45 -22.59
C LEU A 94 9.11 -5.06 -23.90
N ARG A 95 8.70 -3.79 -24.05
CA ARG A 95 8.06 -3.32 -25.29
C ARG A 95 9.01 -3.36 -26.48
N ALA A 96 10.27 -2.96 -26.30
CA ALA A 96 11.28 -3.06 -27.35
C ALA A 96 11.47 -4.53 -27.79
N SER A 97 11.55 -5.46 -26.83
CA SER A 97 11.71 -6.89 -27.12
C SER A 97 10.48 -7.48 -27.81
N ILE A 98 9.26 -7.07 -27.43
CA ILE A 98 8.02 -7.44 -28.15
C ILE A 98 8.07 -6.96 -29.60
N GLU A 99 8.46 -5.70 -29.85
CA GLU A 99 8.56 -5.16 -31.21
C GLU A 99 9.63 -5.88 -32.04
N GLU A 100 10.75 -6.27 -31.44
CA GLU A 100 11.77 -7.04 -32.13
C GLU A 100 11.29 -8.44 -32.51
N LEU A 101 10.60 -9.13 -31.59
CA LEU A 101 9.98 -10.43 -31.87
C LEU A 101 8.91 -10.37 -32.97
N LYS A 102 8.24 -9.22 -33.15
CA LYS A 102 7.26 -9.03 -34.25
C LYS A 102 7.92 -8.89 -35.61
N LYS A 103 9.16 -8.39 -35.70
CA LYS A 103 9.90 -8.25 -36.96
C LYS A 103 10.45 -9.59 -37.43
N GLN A 104 10.71 -10.50 -36.51
CA GLN A 104 11.14 -11.85 -36.80
C GLN A 104 9.98 -12.65 -37.42
N GLN A 105 10.29 -13.73 -38.15
CA GLN A 105 9.26 -14.57 -38.75
C GLN A 105 8.30 -15.08 -37.68
N ALA A 106 7.01 -15.05 -37.98
CA ALA A 106 5.96 -15.46 -37.07
C ALA A 106 5.98 -16.99 -36.87
N ASP A 107 6.80 -17.44 -35.92
CA ASP A 107 6.74 -18.79 -35.39
C ASP A 107 5.98 -18.81 -34.06
N THR A 108 5.55 -20.01 -33.65
CA THR A 108 4.81 -20.23 -32.42
C THR A 108 5.61 -19.80 -31.18
N HIS A 109 6.94 -19.89 -31.23
CA HIS A 109 7.80 -19.56 -30.11
C HIS A 109 7.84 -18.05 -29.85
N ASN A 110 8.00 -17.25 -30.90
CA ASN A 110 8.00 -15.79 -30.86
C ASN A 110 6.64 -15.26 -30.41
N GLN A 111 5.54 -15.84 -30.90
CA GLN A 111 4.20 -15.48 -30.44
C GLN A 111 4.01 -15.76 -28.95
N PHE A 112 4.49 -16.91 -28.47
CA PHE A 112 4.45 -17.25 -27.06
C PHE A 112 5.29 -16.30 -26.20
N GLN A 113 6.53 -15.99 -26.62
CA GLN A 113 7.38 -15.03 -25.90
C GLN A 113 6.75 -13.63 -25.86
N GLN A 114 6.15 -13.16 -26.96
CA GLN A 114 5.44 -11.88 -27.00
C GLN A 114 4.30 -11.84 -25.97
N ALA A 115 3.53 -12.92 -25.86
CA ALA A 115 2.44 -13.01 -24.88
C ALA A 115 2.96 -13.00 -23.43
N VAL A 116 4.07 -13.69 -23.15
CA VAL A 116 4.73 -13.65 -21.83
C VAL A 116 5.22 -12.24 -21.50
N PHE A 117 5.87 -11.56 -22.44
CA PHE A 117 6.35 -10.18 -22.21
C PHE A 117 5.21 -9.19 -22.04
N ALA A 118 4.11 -9.35 -22.79
CA ALA A 118 2.91 -8.55 -22.60
C ALA A 118 2.33 -8.73 -21.19
N GLU A 119 2.38 -9.96 -20.65
CA GLU A 119 1.95 -10.24 -19.28
C GLU A 119 2.87 -9.57 -18.24
N TYR A 120 4.20 -9.57 -18.42
CA TYR A 120 5.10 -8.82 -17.54
C TYR A 120 4.87 -7.30 -17.59
N VAL A 121 4.52 -6.74 -18.76
CA VAL A 121 4.11 -5.33 -18.87
C VAL A 121 2.87 -5.07 -18.03
N TRP A 122 1.86 -5.95 -18.12
CA TRP A 122 0.66 -5.84 -17.29
C TRP A 122 0.99 -5.90 -15.80
N ILE A 123 1.85 -6.83 -15.36
CA ILE A 123 2.29 -6.94 -13.96
C ILE A 123 2.93 -5.63 -13.49
N SER A 124 3.86 -5.08 -14.27
CA SER A 124 4.55 -3.81 -13.97
C SER A 124 3.54 -2.66 -13.83
N ASP A 125 2.55 -2.59 -14.72
CA ASP A 125 1.49 -1.57 -14.68
C ASP A 125 0.60 -1.69 -13.44
N GLN A 126 0.23 -2.91 -13.03
CA GLN A 126 -0.57 -3.11 -11.81
C GLN A 126 0.19 -2.67 -10.55
N ILE A 127 1.47 -3.03 -10.44
CA ILE A 127 2.33 -2.58 -9.34
C ILE A 127 2.45 -1.04 -9.37
N GLY A 128 2.61 -0.45 -10.56
CA GLY A 128 2.61 0.99 -10.77
C GLY A 128 1.38 1.69 -10.19
N LYS A 129 0.18 1.17 -10.48
CA LYS A 129 -1.10 1.71 -9.98
C LYS A 129 -1.18 1.76 -8.46
N GLN A 130 -0.59 0.79 -7.76
CA GLN A 130 -0.63 0.73 -6.28
C GLN A 130 0.50 1.50 -5.60
N SER A 131 1.53 1.92 -6.35
CA SER A 131 2.71 2.59 -5.77
C SER A 131 2.36 3.87 -5.00
N HIS A 132 1.38 4.65 -5.49
CA HIS A 132 0.94 5.87 -4.80
C HIS A 132 0.23 5.56 -3.49
N THR A 133 -0.70 4.60 -3.49
CA THR A 133 -1.41 4.18 -2.26
C THR A 133 -0.43 3.67 -1.20
N ARG A 134 0.56 2.86 -1.62
CA ARG A 134 1.64 2.37 -0.76
C ARG A 134 2.49 3.51 -0.20
N ASN A 135 2.90 4.45 -1.04
CA ASN A 135 3.71 5.60 -0.62
C ASN A 135 2.94 6.54 0.30
N ASP A 136 1.66 6.74 0.03
CA ASP A 136 0.78 7.53 0.87
C ASP A 136 0.65 6.88 2.25
N LEU A 137 0.49 5.56 2.32
CA LEU A 137 0.39 4.83 3.59
C LEU A 137 1.70 4.86 4.40
N ILE A 138 2.83 4.52 3.79
CA ILE A 138 4.11 4.31 4.52
C ILE A 138 4.77 5.63 4.92
N HIS A 139 4.53 6.71 4.17
CA HIS A 139 5.15 8.01 4.43
C HIS A 139 4.19 9.03 5.04
N SER A 140 2.96 8.64 5.36
CA SER A 140 2.07 9.51 6.13
C SER A 140 2.44 9.48 7.61
N PRO A 141 2.45 10.63 8.30
CA PRO A 141 2.55 10.65 9.75
C PRO A 141 1.30 9.99 10.35
N ILE A 142 1.51 8.92 11.11
CA ILE A 142 0.46 8.19 11.81
C ILE A 142 0.50 8.62 13.28
N LEU A 143 -0.60 9.20 13.76
CA LEU A 143 -0.83 9.41 15.18
C LEU A 143 -1.53 8.20 15.76
N LEU A 144 -0.96 7.71 16.85
CA LEU A 144 -1.57 6.69 17.67
C LEU A 144 -2.22 7.39 18.85
N TYR A 145 -3.53 7.32 18.92
CA TYR A 145 -4.25 7.85 20.08
C TYR A 145 -5.25 6.84 20.60
N PHE A 146 -5.68 7.13 21.82
CA PHE A 146 -6.51 6.23 22.60
C PHE A 146 -7.73 7.02 23.00
N SER A 147 -8.88 6.58 22.54
CA SER A 147 -10.14 7.21 22.90
C SER A 147 -10.36 7.02 24.41
N SER A 148 -10.55 8.12 25.13
CA SER A 148 -10.83 8.10 26.57
C SER A 148 -12.23 7.57 26.87
N ALA A 149 -13.14 7.59 25.90
CA ALA A 149 -14.53 7.18 26.07
C ALA A 149 -14.71 5.66 26.10
N ASP A 150 -13.99 4.92 25.25
CA ASP A 150 -14.13 3.48 25.06
C ASP A 150 -12.82 2.70 25.20
N GLY A 151 -11.71 3.41 25.43
CA GLY A 151 -10.38 2.81 25.59
C GLY A 151 -9.84 2.14 24.32
N GLN A 152 -10.43 2.41 23.14
CA GLN A 152 -9.98 1.81 21.89
C GLN A 152 -8.71 2.49 21.38
N PHE A 153 -7.81 1.66 20.84
CA PHE A 153 -6.67 2.11 20.06
C PHE A 153 -7.13 2.55 18.69
N GLU A 154 -6.74 3.75 18.28
CA GLU A 154 -6.98 4.25 16.95
C GLU A 154 -5.67 4.74 16.34
N ALA A 155 -5.34 4.20 15.17
CA ALA A 155 -4.26 4.69 14.34
C ALA A 155 -4.87 5.59 13.26
N VAL A 156 -4.50 6.87 13.28
CA VAL A 156 -5.08 7.86 12.39
C VAL A 156 -3.97 8.64 11.73
N VAL A 157 -4.11 8.81 10.42
CA VAL A 157 -3.20 9.65 9.67
C VAL A 157 -3.53 11.12 9.93
N THR A 158 -2.53 11.90 10.31
CA THR A 158 -2.69 13.30 10.68
C THR A 158 -2.28 14.23 9.54
N ASP A 159 -3.13 15.20 9.24
CA ASP A 159 -2.85 16.28 8.28
C ASP A 159 -2.49 17.59 8.98
N VAL A 160 -2.17 17.58 10.28
CA VAL A 160 -1.85 18.76 11.10
C VAL A 160 -0.82 19.70 10.44
N TYR A 161 0.08 19.18 9.60
CA TYR A 161 1.08 19.94 8.86
C TYR A 161 0.80 20.04 7.35
N SER A 162 -0.47 19.94 6.94
CA SER A 162 -0.90 19.95 5.53
C SER A 162 -0.18 18.91 4.65
N ASN A 163 0.18 17.76 5.22
CA ASN A 163 0.86 16.71 4.47
C ASN A 163 -0.12 16.15 3.40
N PRO A 164 0.20 16.27 2.09
CA PRO A 164 -0.71 15.90 1.02
C PRO A 164 -0.99 14.39 0.98
N ARG A 165 -0.03 13.56 1.40
CA ARG A 165 -0.21 12.10 1.51
C ARG A 165 -1.17 11.76 2.63
N ALA A 166 -1.05 12.48 3.75
CA ALA A 166 -1.91 12.28 4.89
C ALA A 166 -3.39 12.57 4.56
N LYS A 167 -3.63 13.65 3.81
CA LYS A 167 -4.97 14.03 3.36
C LYS A 167 -5.64 12.93 2.50
N LYS A 168 -4.88 12.25 1.64
CA LYS A 168 -5.39 11.12 0.82
C LYS A 168 -5.71 9.86 1.64
N MET A 169 -5.17 9.80 2.85
CA MET A 169 -5.33 8.70 3.79
C MET A 169 -6.40 8.97 4.85
N ALA A 170 -6.91 10.20 4.92
CA ALA A 170 -7.96 10.58 5.86
C ALA A 170 -9.21 9.69 5.73
N GLY A 171 -9.71 9.19 6.87
CA GLY A 171 -10.92 8.37 6.93
C GLY A 171 -10.76 6.91 6.48
N LYS A 172 -9.59 6.50 5.99
CA LYS A 172 -9.29 5.10 5.68
C LYS A 172 -8.96 4.33 6.96
N GLU A 173 -9.35 3.06 7.00
CA GLU A 173 -8.94 2.14 8.07
C GLU A 173 -7.55 1.59 7.69
N LEU A 174 -6.51 1.99 8.43
CA LEU A 174 -5.12 1.76 8.05
C LEU A 174 -4.74 0.28 8.10
N PHE A 175 -5.30 -0.48 9.03
CA PHE A 175 -4.98 -1.89 9.20
C PHE A 175 -5.48 -2.74 8.03
N GLN A 176 -6.74 -2.54 7.62
CA GLN A 176 -7.39 -3.15 6.48
C GLN A 176 -6.71 -2.72 5.18
N LEU A 177 -6.34 -1.44 5.04
CA LEU A 177 -5.58 -1.00 3.88
C LEU A 177 -4.22 -1.69 3.80
N THR A 178 -3.50 -1.80 4.91
CA THR A 178 -2.20 -2.48 4.96
C THR A 178 -2.34 -3.96 4.57
N ARG A 179 -3.35 -4.66 5.12
CA ARG A 179 -3.63 -6.07 4.77
C ARG A 179 -4.06 -6.25 3.32
N TRP A 180 -4.81 -5.31 2.78
CA TRP A 180 -5.20 -5.33 1.38
C TRP A 180 -4.00 -5.17 0.46
N LEU A 181 -3.09 -4.23 0.75
CA LEU A 181 -1.84 -4.07 0.00
C LEU A 181 -0.93 -5.30 0.14
N LEU A 182 -0.88 -5.92 1.31
CA LEU A 182 -0.15 -7.18 1.50
C LEU A 182 -0.71 -8.31 0.63
N SER A 183 -2.04 -8.48 0.62
CA SER A 183 -2.70 -9.47 -0.26
C SER A 183 -2.39 -9.19 -1.72
N PHE A 184 -2.47 -7.93 -2.15
CA PHE A 184 -2.10 -7.52 -3.50
C PHE A 184 -0.65 -7.93 -3.83
N CYS A 185 0.30 -7.67 -2.92
CA CYS A 185 1.69 -8.06 -3.14
C CYS A 185 1.87 -9.59 -3.24
N ASP A 186 1.18 -10.36 -2.39
CA ASP A 186 1.24 -11.81 -2.40
C ASP A 186 0.58 -12.43 -3.65
N ASP A 187 -0.53 -11.86 -4.11
CA ASP A 187 -1.20 -12.24 -5.36
C ASP A 187 -0.30 -11.95 -6.56
N MET A 188 0.35 -10.77 -6.58
CA MET A 188 1.25 -10.37 -7.66
C MET A 188 2.52 -11.22 -7.71
N GLY A 189 3.14 -11.50 -6.56
CA GLY A 189 4.33 -12.35 -6.50
C GLY A 189 4.05 -13.78 -6.94
N ARG A 190 2.88 -14.33 -6.58
CA ARG A 190 2.44 -15.66 -7.07
C ARG A 190 2.20 -15.67 -8.57
N HIS A 191 1.54 -14.64 -9.10
CA HIS A 191 1.27 -14.53 -10.52
C HIS A 191 2.56 -14.41 -11.33
N LEU A 192 3.48 -13.55 -10.90
CA LEU A 192 4.80 -13.39 -11.53
C LEU A 192 5.57 -14.71 -11.54
N ALA A 193 5.60 -15.44 -10.41
CA ALA A 193 6.24 -16.75 -10.34
C ALA A 193 5.59 -17.80 -11.28
N ALA A 194 4.27 -17.75 -11.46
CA ALA A 194 3.55 -18.63 -12.38
C ALA A 194 3.87 -18.30 -13.85
N VAL A 195 3.91 -17.01 -14.22
CA VAL A 195 4.34 -16.56 -15.55
C VAL A 195 5.79 -16.99 -15.83
N ASP A 196 6.69 -16.81 -14.85
CA ASP A 196 8.09 -17.27 -14.93
C ASP A 196 8.23 -18.78 -15.10
N SER A 197 7.35 -19.55 -14.47
CA SER A 197 7.30 -21.01 -14.64
C SER A 197 6.87 -21.38 -16.05
N VAL A 198 5.81 -20.75 -16.56
CA VAL A 198 5.29 -20.99 -17.92
C VAL A 198 6.33 -20.59 -18.97
N ARG A 199 7.01 -19.45 -18.79
CA ARG A 199 8.09 -19.03 -19.69
C ARG A 199 9.19 -20.09 -19.81
N ARG A 200 9.60 -20.69 -18.69
CA ARG A 200 10.72 -21.66 -18.65
C ARG A 200 10.32 -23.03 -19.18
N ASN A 201 9.10 -23.47 -18.88
CA ASN A 201 8.69 -24.85 -19.11
C ASN A 201 7.66 -24.99 -20.25
N GLY A 202 7.26 -23.88 -20.86
CA GLY A 202 6.10 -23.83 -21.75
C GLY A 202 4.77 -23.89 -20.98
N GLY A 203 3.66 -23.90 -21.72
CA GLY A 203 2.31 -24.03 -21.18
C GLY A 203 1.41 -22.83 -21.49
N THR A 204 0.31 -22.74 -20.76
CA THR A 204 -0.67 -21.64 -20.92
C THR A 204 -0.38 -20.54 -19.90
N ILE A 205 -0.37 -19.29 -20.36
CA ILE A 205 -0.19 -18.12 -19.48
C ILE A 205 -1.31 -18.13 -18.42
N PRO A 206 -0.98 -18.01 -17.12
CA PRO A 206 -1.98 -18.04 -16.06
C PRO A 206 -2.96 -16.88 -16.22
N ALA A 207 -4.22 -17.10 -15.86
CA ALA A 207 -5.21 -16.04 -15.83
C ALA A 207 -4.81 -14.94 -14.83
N GLN A 208 -4.98 -13.68 -15.23
CA GLN A 208 -4.68 -12.53 -14.38
C GLN A 208 -5.45 -12.58 -13.06
N PRO A 209 -4.78 -12.34 -11.91
CA PRO A 209 -5.44 -12.34 -10.61
C PRO A 209 -6.47 -11.22 -10.53
N LYS A 210 -7.61 -11.52 -9.88
CA LYS A 210 -8.66 -10.53 -9.62
C LYS A 210 -8.42 -9.90 -8.26
N PHE A 211 -8.14 -8.59 -8.25
CA PHE A 211 -7.95 -7.85 -7.01
C PHE A 211 -9.27 -7.31 -6.48
N LYS A 212 -9.42 -7.29 -5.16
CA LYS A 212 -10.49 -6.52 -4.51
C LYS A 212 -10.26 -5.04 -4.81
N LEU A 213 -11.32 -4.30 -5.14
CA LEU A 213 -11.16 -2.87 -5.41
C LEU A 213 -10.86 -2.13 -4.10
N LEU A 214 -10.04 -1.09 -4.18
CA LEU A 214 -9.76 -0.23 -3.04
C LEU A 214 -11.05 0.42 -2.48
N SER A 215 -12.03 0.65 -3.36
CA SER A 215 -13.36 1.17 -3.00
C SER A 215 -14.18 0.20 -2.14
N ASP A 216 -13.86 -1.10 -2.18
CA ASP A 216 -14.59 -2.13 -1.43
C ASP A 216 -14.07 -2.25 0.01
N LEU A 217 -12.96 -1.58 0.33
CA LEU A 217 -12.43 -1.61 1.68
C LEU A 217 -13.34 -0.81 2.63
N PRO A 218 -13.57 -1.31 3.84
CA PRO A 218 -14.35 -0.60 4.82
C PRO A 218 -13.71 0.75 5.12
N THR A 219 -14.51 1.80 5.03
CA THR A 219 -14.11 3.12 5.51
C THR A 219 -14.42 3.22 6.99
N ARG A 220 -13.68 4.07 7.70
CA ARG A 220 -13.84 4.23 9.16
C ARG A 220 -15.25 4.67 9.58
N LYS A 221 -16.00 5.31 8.68
CA LYS A 221 -17.39 5.73 8.93
C LYS A 221 -18.41 4.60 8.82
N GLN A 222 -18.03 3.43 8.31
CA GLN A 222 -18.96 2.31 8.26
C GLN A 222 -19.19 1.77 9.68
N PRO A 223 -20.44 1.68 10.14
CA PRO A 223 -20.71 0.97 11.39
C PRO A 223 -20.15 -0.45 11.26
N PRO A 224 -19.57 -1.01 12.33
CA PRO A 224 -19.04 -2.36 12.28
C PRO A 224 -20.13 -3.27 11.70
N PRO A 225 -19.78 -4.18 10.76
CA PRO A 225 -20.77 -5.08 10.19
C PRO A 225 -21.50 -5.71 11.35
N LYS A 226 -22.83 -5.56 11.40
CA LYS A 226 -23.66 -6.14 12.46
C LYS A 226 -23.29 -7.61 12.50
N SER A 227 -22.45 -8.01 13.45
CA SER A 227 -22.04 -9.41 13.57
C SER A 227 -23.36 -10.15 13.64
N SER A 228 -23.59 -11.07 12.70
CA SER A 228 -24.84 -11.79 12.65
C SER A 228 -24.96 -12.40 14.04
N ARG A 229 -25.83 -11.85 14.88
CA ARG A 229 -26.02 -12.32 16.25
C ARG A 229 -26.27 -13.79 16.06
N TRP A 230 -25.30 -14.60 16.45
CA TRP A 230 -25.38 -16.04 16.38
C TRP A 230 -26.61 -16.35 17.23
N ARG A 231 -27.73 -16.54 16.55
CA ARG A 231 -29.03 -16.70 17.16
C ARG A 231 -28.88 -18.06 17.81
N LYS A 232 -28.52 -18.09 19.10
CA LYS A 232 -28.51 -19.30 19.91
C LYS A 232 -29.86 -19.95 19.65
N LYS A 233 -29.89 -20.98 18.81
CA LYS A 233 -31.07 -21.82 18.64
C LYS A 233 -31.36 -22.29 20.05
N LYS A 234 -32.47 -21.82 20.64
CA LYS A 234 -33.02 -22.46 21.82
C LYS A 234 -33.29 -23.90 21.40
N THR A 235 -32.45 -24.82 21.86
CA THR A 235 -32.84 -26.22 21.96
C THR A 235 -34.07 -26.22 22.86
N LYS A 236 -35.21 -26.63 22.29
CA LYS A 236 -36.39 -26.98 23.05
C LYS A 236 -36.15 -28.41 23.52
N ASP A 237 -36.08 -28.58 24.84
CA ASP A 237 -36.38 -29.85 25.49
C ASP A 237 -37.89 -29.87 25.79
#